data_AF-A0A2N0QNN7-F1
#
_entry.id   AF-A0A2N0QNN7-F1
#
_cell.length_a   1.000
_cell.length_b   1.000
_cell.length_c   1.000
_cell.angle_alpha   90.00
_cell.angle_beta   90.00
_cell.angle_gamma   90.00
#
_symmetry.space_group_name_H-M   'P 1'
#
loop_
_entity.id
_entity.type
_entity.pdbx_description
1 polymer ?
#
loop_
_entity_poly.entity_id
_entity_poly.type
_entity_poly.pdbx_seq_one_letter_code
_entity_poly.pdbx_strand_id
1 'polypeptide(L)'
;WYQKAAENGVKEAMYYLALFYENGNGTEIDLEKAFYWYQKAAENGDGKAMFNLANNYGNGEGTEKNLEKAFYWYQKAAENDIKIAMHNLAICYENGNGTEIDLEKAFYWYQKAAENGNGKAMYDLSLCYENGKGTEKNLEKAFYWRANIIESSEINVFGIEMKAKLCNECKQPFLNVSDYQWCQECNTDRFQQEISKWTSNNEFIDKFIQEAQLNARNSYEILEWIPYNKLSNISYYDKGGFSEIHKAIWSDGPIFGWNFDKQQWNRKKDYEVILKKLNNSSNLNNKFLDEV
;
A
#
# COMPACT_ATOMS: atom_id res chain seq x y z
N TRP A 1 -40.95 15.38 5.76
CA TRP A 1 -40.98 14.39 4.66
C TRP A 1 -40.12 13.19 5.00
N TYR A 2 -38.82 13.36 5.32
CA TYR A 2 -37.95 12.26 5.79
C TYR A 2 -38.50 11.49 6.99
N GLN A 3 -39.01 12.16 8.02
CA GLN A 3 -39.58 11.47 9.19
C GLN A 3 -40.73 10.52 8.83
N LYS A 4 -41.71 10.97 8.04
CA LYS A 4 -42.81 10.09 7.58
C LYS A 4 -42.30 8.92 6.74
N ALA A 5 -41.30 9.13 5.89
CA ALA A 5 -40.72 8.04 5.08
C ALA A 5 -39.95 7.02 5.96
N ALA A 6 -39.19 7.50 6.95
CA ALA A 6 -38.49 6.68 7.93
C ALA A 6 -39.48 5.86 8.78
N GLU A 7 -40.58 6.47 9.24
CA GLU A 7 -41.67 5.79 9.95
C GLU A 7 -42.37 4.71 9.10
N ASN A 8 -42.34 4.85 7.77
CA ASN A 8 -42.87 3.86 6.82
C ASN A 8 -41.83 2.79 6.38
N GLY A 9 -40.66 2.71 7.01
CA GLY A 9 -39.70 1.64 6.73
C GLY A 9 -38.66 1.95 5.65
N VAL A 10 -38.63 3.16 5.09
CA VAL A 10 -37.65 3.51 4.04
C VAL A 10 -36.27 3.70 4.66
N LYS A 11 -35.36 2.75 4.44
CA LYS A 11 -34.03 2.69 5.09
C LYS A 11 -33.15 3.90 4.79
N GLU A 12 -33.18 4.42 3.56
CA GLU A 12 -32.43 5.62 3.18
C GLU A 12 -32.96 6.84 3.96
N ALA A 13 -34.28 6.93 4.15
CA ALA A 13 -34.88 8.01 4.94
C ALA A 13 -34.54 7.90 6.43
N MET A 14 -34.46 6.68 6.98
CA MET A 14 -33.98 6.44 8.35
C MET A 14 -32.52 6.90 8.50
N TYR A 15 -31.65 6.53 7.55
CA TYR A 15 -30.25 6.95 7.55
C TYR A 15 -30.08 8.47 7.51
N TYR A 16 -30.77 9.17 6.60
CA TYR A 16 -30.69 10.63 6.52
C TYR A 16 -31.29 11.32 7.76
N LEU A 17 -32.34 10.74 8.35
CA LEU A 17 -32.91 11.26 9.59
C LEU A 17 -31.93 11.13 10.75
N ALA A 18 -31.19 10.02 10.83
CA ALA A 18 -30.11 9.85 11.80
C ALA A 18 -29.02 10.92 11.63
N LEU A 19 -28.57 11.16 10.39
CA LEU A 19 -27.60 12.22 10.07
C LEU A 19 -28.08 13.62 10.48
N PHE A 20 -29.39 13.90 10.36
CA PHE A 20 -29.93 15.20 10.77
C PHE A 20 -29.89 15.39 12.28
N TYR A 21 -30.24 14.36 13.06
CA TYR A 21 -30.11 14.39 14.51
C TYR A 21 -28.65 14.44 14.97
N GLU A 22 -27.73 13.78 14.26
CA GLU A 22 -26.30 13.79 14.58
C GLU A 22 -25.67 15.17 14.37
N ASN A 23 -25.99 15.83 13.24
CA ASN A 23 -25.36 17.09 12.85
C ASN A 23 -26.16 18.35 13.22
N GLY A 24 -27.39 18.20 13.73
CA GLY A 24 -28.29 19.32 14.00
C GLY A 24 -28.83 19.99 12.72
N ASN A 25 -28.91 19.25 11.61
CA ASN A 25 -29.35 19.80 10.33
C ASN A 25 -30.88 19.91 10.29
N GLY A 26 -31.42 21.09 10.62
CA GLY A 26 -32.86 21.33 10.66
C GLY A 26 -33.57 20.74 11.90
N THR A 27 -32.79 20.35 12.91
CA THR A 27 -33.22 19.87 14.24
C THR A 27 -32.12 20.20 15.26
N GLU A 28 -32.40 20.08 16.56
CA GLU A 28 -31.34 20.06 17.58
C GLU A 28 -30.51 18.77 17.48
N ILE A 29 -29.24 18.85 17.88
CA ILE A 29 -28.36 17.68 18.00
C ILE A 29 -28.92 16.74 19.07
N ASP A 30 -29.14 15.48 18.70
CA ASP A 30 -29.68 14.45 19.58
C ASP A 30 -29.04 13.10 19.20
N LEU A 31 -27.94 12.77 19.87
CA LEU A 31 -27.14 11.58 19.55
C LEU A 31 -27.89 10.28 19.87
N GLU A 32 -28.78 10.27 20.87
CA GLU A 32 -29.60 9.11 21.20
C GLU A 32 -30.63 8.84 20.08
N LYS A 33 -31.28 9.88 19.55
CA LYS A 33 -32.16 9.74 18.37
C LYS A 33 -31.38 9.37 17.12
N ALA A 34 -30.19 9.94 16.91
CA ALA A 34 -29.33 9.57 15.79
C ALA A 34 -28.99 8.08 15.85
N PHE A 35 -28.54 7.60 17.01
CA PHE A 35 -28.26 6.20 17.27
C PHE A 35 -29.49 5.31 16.99
N TYR A 36 -30.66 5.68 17.51
CA TYR A 36 -31.90 4.95 17.28
C TYR A 36 -32.22 4.79 15.78
N TRP A 37 -32.10 5.86 14.99
CA TRP A 37 -32.40 5.81 13.57
C TRP A 37 -31.32 5.10 12.74
N TYR A 38 -30.04 5.22 13.11
CA TYR A 38 -28.98 4.40 12.51
C TYR A 38 -29.21 2.92 12.77
N GLN A 39 -29.61 2.54 13.98
CA GLN A 39 -29.95 1.17 14.32
C GLN A 39 -31.09 0.65 13.43
N LYS A 40 -32.19 1.41 13.32
CA LYS A 40 -33.32 1.04 12.46
C LYS A 40 -32.94 0.90 10.99
N ALA A 41 -32.12 1.82 10.46
CA ALA A 41 -31.65 1.76 9.08
C ALA A 41 -30.74 0.55 8.84
N ALA A 42 -29.82 0.27 9.77
CA ALA A 42 -28.90 -0.87 9.71
C ALA A 42 -29.64 -2.21 9.76
N GLU A 43 -30.64 -2.33 10.65
CA GLU A 43 -31.52 -3.50 10.74
C GLU A 43 -32.34 -3.72 9.44
N ASN A 44 -32.60 -2.66 8.67
CA ASN A 44 -33.24 -2.73 7.35
C ASN A 44 -32.24 -2.84 6.18
N GLY A 45 -30.97 -3.13 6.45
CA GLY A 45 -29.97 -3.41 5.41
C GLY A 45 -29.39 -2.16 4.74
N ASP A 46 -29.33 -1.02 5.42
CA ASP A 46 -28.54 0.13 4.96
C ASP A 46 -27.07 0.00 5.41
N GLY A 47 -26.15 -0.20 4.45
CA GLY A 47 -24.74 -0.41 4.75
C GLY A 47 -24.02 0.81 5.35
N LYS A 48 -24.44 2.03 4.99
CA LYS A 48 -23.84 3.26 5.56
C LYS A 48 -24.28 3.44 7.01
N ALA A 49 -25.54 3.12 7.32
CA ALA A 49 -26.04 3.09 8.68
C ALA A 49 -25.34 2.02 9.52
N MET A 50 -25.07 0.82 8.98
CA MET A 50 -24.29 -0.20 9.69
C MET A 50 -22.89 0.33 10.09
N PHE A 51 -22.22 1.04 9.17
CA PHE A 51 -20.92 1.66 9.47
C PHE A 51 -21.02 2.74 10.56
N ASN A 52 -21.98 3.66 10.47
CA ASN A 52 -22.15 4.70 11.49
C ASN A 52 -22.58 4.12 12.84
N LEU A 53 -23.42 3.08 12.86
CA LEU A 53 -23.79 2.37 14.07
C LEU A 53 -22.58 1.70 14.74
N ALA A 54 -21.65 1.15 13.94
CA ALA A 54 -20.39 0.62 14.45
C ALA A 54 -19.52 1.71 15.10
N ASN A 55 -19.40 2.89 14.48
CA ASN A 55 -18.70 4.04 15.07
C ASN A 55 -19.34 4.45 16.41
N ASN A 56 -20.67 4.57 16.45
CA ASN A 56 -21.39 4.97 17.65
C ASN A 56 -21.15 3.99 18.81
N TYR A 57 -21.18 2.68 18.55
CA TYR A 57 -20.79 1.69 19.56
C TYR A 57 -19.31 1.77 19.94
N GLY A 58 -18.40 2.02 19.00
CA GLY A 58 -16.97 2.13 19.27
C GLY A 58 -16.60 3.35 20.13
N ASN A 59 -17.32 4.45 19.94
CA ASN A 59 -17.09 5.73 20.62
C ASN A 59 -17.96 5.93 21.86
N GLY A 60 -19.10 5.23 21.95
CA GLY A 60 -20.12 5.50 22.97
C GLY A 60 -20.95 6.75 22.66
N GLU A 61 -21.24 7.00 21.38
CA GLU A 61 -22.01 8.16 20.93
C GLU A 61 -23.50 7.79 20.81
N GLY A 62 -24.34 8.42 21.63
CA GLY A 62 -25.78 8.09 21.70
C GLY A 62 -26.11 6.73 22.32
N THR A 63 -25.10 6.00 22.81
CA THR A 63 -25.21 4.69 23.48
C THR A 63 -23.97 4.46 24.36
N GLU A 64 -23.98 3.44 25.21
CA GLU A 64 -22.77 2.97 25.88
C GLU A 64 -21.76 2.38 24.88
N LYS A 65 -20.46 2.63 25.13
CA LYS A 65 -19.36 2.08 24.34
C LYS A 65 -19.32 0.56 24.42
N ASN A 66 -19.28 -0.11 23.27
CA ASN A 66 -19.21 -1.56 23.16
C ASN A 66 -18.43 -1.98 21.90
N LEU A 67 -17.19 -2.44 22.08
CA LEU A 67 -16.31 -2.80 20.97
C LEU A 67 -16.74 -4.09 20.25
N GLU A 68 -17.36 -5.04 20.95
CA GLU A 68 -17.88 -6.28 20.33
C GLU A 68 -19.03 -5.99 19.35
N LYS A 69 -19.94 -5.09 19.74
CA LYS A 69 -21.01 -4.63 18.85
C LYS A 69 -20.48 -3.77 17.70
N ALA A 70 -19.47 -2.93 17.96
CA ALA A 70 -18.80 -2.18 16.90
C ALA A 70 -18.20 -3.13 15.85
N PHE A 71 -17.44 -4.14 16.30
CA PHE A 71 -16.87 -5.18 15.45
C PHE A 71 -17.95 -5.90 14.63
N TYR A 72 -19.02 -6.36 15.27
CA TYR A 72 -20.14 -7.01 14.60
C TYR A 72 -20.73 -6.15 13.46
N TRP A 73 -20.96 -4.86 13.71
CA TRP A 73 -21.54 -3.98 12.69
C TRP A 73 -20.54 -3.56 11.61
N TYR A 74 -19.25 -3.41 11.92
CA TYR A 74 -18.22 -3.25 10.90
C TYR A 74 -18.16 -4.47 9.97
N GLN A 75 -18.24 -5.68 10.53
CA GLN A 75 -18.30 -6.91 9.74
C GLN A 75 -19.50 -6.91 8.79
N LYS A 76 -20.70 -6.58 9.29
CA LYS A 76 -21.91 -6.50 8.46
C LYS A 76 -21.81 -5.43 7.37
N ALA A 77 -21.26 -4.26 7.67
CA ALA A 77 -21.04 -3.21 6.68
C ALA A 77 -19.98 -3.63 5.64
N ALA A 78 -18.91 -4.31 6.05
CA ALA A 78 -17.89 -4.84 5.15
C ALA A 78 -18.43 -5.95 4.23
N GLU A 79 -19.35 -6.79 4.71
CA GLU A 79 -20.09 -7.78 3.91
C GLU A 79 -21.03 -7.11 2.87
N ASN A 80 -21.35 -5.83 3.02
CA ASN A 80 -22.13 -5.01 2.08
C ASN A 80 -21.25 -4.08 1.23
N ASP A 81 -19.98 -4.44 1.01
CA ASP A 81 -19.02 -3.72 0.16
C ASP A 81 -18.72 -2.26 0.58
N ILE A 82 -18.97 -1.91 1.86
CA ILE A 82 -18.61 -0.60 2.39
C ILE A 82 -17.10 -0.55 2.65
N LYS A 83 -16.34 -0.01 1.68
CA LYS A 83 -14.87 0.03 1.70
C LYS A 83 -14.25 0.65 2.97
N ILE A 84 -14.93 1.62 3.59
CA ILE A 84 -14.47 2.25 4.84
C ILE A 84 -14.69 1.31 6.03
N ALA A 85 -15.74 0.50 6.03
CA ALA A 85 -15.98 -0.51 7.06
C ALA A 85 -15.00 -1.69 6.93
N MET A 86 -14.65 -2.12 5.72
CA MET A 86 -13.60 -3.13 5.50
C MET A 86 -12.26 -2.70 6.13
N HIS A 87 -11.88 -1.43 5.95
CA HIS A 87 -10.67 -0.87 6.57
C HIS A 87 -10.74 -0.88 8.10
N ASN A 88 -11.86 -0.45 8.69
CA ASN A 88 -12.01 -0.47 10.15
C ASN A 88 -12.11 -1.91 10.72
N LEU A 89 -12.67 -2.84 9.97
CA LEU A 89 -12.67 -4.26 10.34
C LEU A 89 -11.24 -4.83 10.36
N ALA A 90 -10.40 -4.44 9.41
CA ALA A 90 -8.98 -4.79 9.43
C ALA A 90 -8.27 -4.23 10.68
N ILE A 91 -8.53 -2.97 11.04
CA ILE A 91 -8.02 -2.34 12.28
C ILE A 91 -8.50 -3.09 13.52
N CYS A 92 -9.74 -3.58 13.55
CA CYS A 92 -10.25 -4.39 14.65
C CYS A 92 -9.46 -5.67 14.82
N TYR A 93 -9.18 -6.41 13.73
CA TYR A 93 -8.36 -7.60 13.78
C TYR A 93 -6.89 -7.30 14.11
N GLU A 94 -6.32 -6.18 13.65
CA GLU A 94 -4.93 -5.82 13.98
C GLU A 94 -4.75 -5.53 15.47
N ASN A 95 -5.72 -4.85 16.09
CA ASN A 95 -5.61 -4.38 17.48
C ASN A 95 -6.36 -5.25 18.50
N GLY A 96 -7.18 -6.21 18.05
CA GLY A 96 -8.05 -6.99 18.92
C GLY A 96 -9.24 -6.18 19.49
N ASN A 97 -9.78 -5.23 18.70
CA ASN A 97 -10.91 -4.42 19.15
C ASN A 97 -12.22 -5.18 18.92
N GLY A 98 -12.81 -5.71 20.00
CA GLY A 98 -14.07 -6.46 19.93
C GLY A 98 -13.92 -7.88 19.36
N THR A 99 -12.68 -8.32 19.16
CA THR A 99 -12.27 -9.65 18.65
C THR A 99 -10.86 -9.94 19.16
N GLU A 100 -10.36 -11.16 18.94
CA GLU A 100 -8.95 -11.49 19.12
C GLU A 100 -8.07 -10.87 18.01
N ILE A 101 -6.80 -10.65 18.31
CA ILE A 101 -5.81 -10.19 17.32
C ILE A 101 -5.60 -11.28 16.28
N ASP A 102 -5.74 -10.92 15.00
CA ASP A 102 -5.56 -11.82 13.85
C ASP A 102 -4.95 -11.03 12.67
N LEU A 103 -3.62 -11.05 12.57
CA LEU A 103 -2.90 -10.25 11.58
C LEU A 103 -3.16 -10.73 10.15
N GLU A 104 -3.44 -12.03 9.93
CA GLU A 104 -3.75 -12.58 8.61
C GLU A 104 -5.12 -12.08 8.13
N LYS A 105 -6.13 -12.07 9.02
CA LYS A 105 -7.44 -11.45 8.69
C LYS A 105 -7.35 -9.95 8.53
N ALA A 106 -6.54 -9.26 9.35
CA ALA A 106 -6.30 -7.84 9.17
C ALA A 106 -5.72 -7.55 7.77
N PHE A 107 -4.68 -8.29 7.37
CA PHE A 107 -4.09 -8.21 6.03
C PHE A 107 -5.13 -8.47 4.92
N TYR A 108 -5.93 -9.53 5.05
CA TYR A 108 -7.00 -9.85 4.09
C TYR A 108 -8.00 -8.70 3.90
N TRP A 109 -8.46 -8.08 4.99
CA TRP A 109 -9.43 -6.99 4.93
C TRP A 109 -8.81 -5.67 4.47
N TYR A 110 -7.55 -5.38 4.82
CA TYR A 110 -6.81 -4.26 4.23
C TYR A 110 -6.68 -4.44 2.71
N GLN A 111 -6.34 -5.64 2.24
CA GLN A 111 -6.25 -5.94 0.82
C GLN A 111 -7.59 -5.73 0.10
N LYS A 112 -8.69 -6.32 0.63
CA LYS A 112 -10.03 -6.11 0.05
C LYS A 112 -10.44 -4.65 0.00
N ALA A 113 -10.19 -3.89 1.06
CA ALA A 113 -10.51 -2.46 1.10
C ALA A 113 -9.68 -1.66 0.09
N ALA A 114 -8.39 -1.97 -0.04
CA ALA A 114 -7.47 -1.36 -0.99
C ALA A 114 -7.88 -1.63 -2.45
N GLU A 115 -8.24 -2.86 -2.77
CA GLU A 115 -8.77 -3.26 -4.09
C GLU A 115 -10.09 -2.54 -4.43
N ASN A 116 -10.87 -2.15 -3.42
CA ASN A 116 -12.07 -1.32 -3.56
C ASN A 116 -11.80 0.20 -3.51
N GLY A 117 -10.54 0.61 -3.66
CA GLY A 117 -10.16 2.01 -3.76
C GLY A 117 -10.19 2.77 -2.43
N ASN A 118 -9.96 2.11 -1.30
CA ASN A 118 -9.77 2.80 -0.01
C ASN A 118 -8.29 3.19 0.16
N GLY A 119 -7.96 4.48 0.07
CA GLY A 119 -6.58 4.96 0.16
C GLY A 119 -5.91 4.69 1.52
N LYS A 120 -6.67 4.71 2.63
CA LYS A 120 -6.11 4.37 3.97
C LYS A 120 -5.71 2.90 4.03
N ALA A 121 -6.57 2.02 3.50
CA ALA A 121 -6.26 0.60 3.45
C ALA A 121 -5.09 0.28 2.52
N MET A 122 -4.94 0.98 1.39
CA MET A 122 -3.74 0.86 0.54
C MET A 122 -2.46 1.21 1.30
N TYR A 123 -2.50 2.27 2.13
CA TYR A 123 -1.37 2.67 2.96
C TYR A 123 -1.04 1.61 4.00
N ASP A 124 -2.03 1.15 4.76
CA ASP A 124 -1.83 0.12 5.81
C ASP A 124 -1.38 -1.21 5.21
N LEU A 125 -1.92 -1.60 4.05
CA LEU A 125 -1.49 -2.76 3.28
C LEU A 125 -0.02 -2.65 2.83
N SER A 126 0.42 -1.44 2.43
CA SER A 126 1.83 -1.21 2.11
C SER A 126 2.74 -1.43 3.32
N LEU A 127 2.30 -1.02 4.51
CA LEU A 127 3.04 -1.25 5.76
C LEU A 127 3.04 -2.72 6.16
N CYS A 128 1.96 -3.46 5.90
CA CYS A 128 1.91 -4.90 6.09
C CYS A 128 2.98 -5.61 5.25
N TYR A 129 3.07 -5.27 3.97
CA TYR A 129 4.09 -5.82 3.09
C TYR A 129 5.52 -5.37 3.45
N GLU A 130 5.74 -4.13 3.89
CA GLU A 130 7.07 -3.63 4.28
C GLU A 130 7.63 -4.35 5.52
N ASN A 131 6.74 -4.67 6.47
CA ASN A 131 7.08 -5.23 7.76
C ASN A 131 6.82 -6.74 7.88
N GLY A 132 6.15 -7.35 6.90
CA GLY A 132 5.71 -8.75 6.98
C GLY A 132 4.61 -8.98 8.04
N LYS A 133 3.69 -8.03 8.21
CA LYS A 133 2.56 -8.20 9.15
C LYS A 133 1.40 -8.91 8.45
N GLY A 134 1.07 -10.12 8.91
CA GLY A 134 -0.04 -10.91 8.35
C GLY A 134 0.22 -11.46 6.94
N THR A 135 1.43 -11.27 6.42
CA THR A 135 1.91 -11.72 5.11
C THR A 135 3.43 -11.81 5.15
N GLU A 136 4.05 -12.45 4.17
CA GLU A 136 5.49 -12.34 3.95
C GLU A 136 5.89 -10.91 3.57
N LYS A 137 7.10 -10.51 4.00
CA LYS A 137 7.68 -9.22 3.63
C LYS A 137 7.89 -9.15 2.11
N ASN A 138 7.32 -8.13 1.48
CA ASN A 138 7.43 -7.90 0.04
C ASN A 138 7.50 -6.39 -0.25
N LEU A 139 8.72 -5.89 -0.46
CA LEU A 139 8.94 -4.45 -0.66
C LEU A 139 8.31 -3.96 -1.98
N GLU A 140 8.40 -4.74 -3.06
CA GLU A 140 7.80 -4.42 -4.37
C GLU A 140 6.29 -4.17 -4.27
N LYS A 141 5.55 -5.07 -3.60
CA LYS A 141 4.11 -4.90 -3.37
C LYS A 141 3.79 -3.70 -2.47
N ALA A 142 4.64 -3.41 -1.49
CA ALA A 142 4.47 -2.21 -0.67
C ALA A 142 4.54 -0.93 -1.54
N PHE A 143 5.47 -0.86 -2.50
CA PHE A 143 5.54 0.26 -3.44
C PHE A 143 4.39 0.31 -4.40
N TYR A 144 3.99 -0.82 -4.97
CA TYR A 144 2.83 -0.91 -5.85
C TYR A 144 1.59 -0.28 -5.19
N TRP A 145 1.28 -0.65 -3.95
CA TRP A 145 0.12 -0.09 -3.24
C TRP A 145 0.27 1.39 -2.90
N ARG A 146 1.48 1.86 -2.59
CA ARG A 146 1.73 3.31 -2.39
C ARG A 146 1.57 4.12 -3.66
N ALA A 147 2.03 3.60 -4.80
CA ALA A 147 1.88 4.25 -6.10
C ALA A 147 0.40 4.44 -6.46
N ASN A 148 -0.43 3.42 -6.21
CA ASN A 148 -1.87 3.46 -6.48
C ASN A 148 -2.63 4.51 -5.64
N ILE A 149 -2.17 4.85 -4.43
CA ILE A 149 -2.78 5.90 -3.60
C ILE A 149 -2.75 7.25 -4.35
N ILE A 150 -1.67 7.52 -5.08
CA ILE A 150 -1.40 8.81 -5.75
C ILE A 150 -2.23 8.94 -7.03
N GLU A 151 -2.43 7.83 -7.73
CA GLU A 151 -3.28 7.80 -8.93
C GLU A 151 -4.77 7.87 -8.55
N SER A 152 -5.13 7.44 -7.34
CA SER A 152 -6.47 7.66 -6.79
C SER A 152 -6.65 9.13 -6.39
N SER A 153 -7.71 9.78 -6.86
CA SER A 153 -8.03 11.20 -6.60
C SER A 153 -8.36 11.53 -5.13
N GLU A 154 -7.99 10.67 -4.19
CA GLU A 154 -8.24 10.76 -2.74
C GLU A 154 -7.15 11.56 -1.98
N ILE A 155 -6.20 12.19 -2.71
CA ILE A 155 -5.11 13.01 -2.17
C ILE A 155 -5.61 14.14 -1.24
N ASN A 156 -6.84 14.63 -1.41
CA ASN A 156 -7.28 15.90 -0.81
C ASN A 156 -8.33 15.80 0.31
N VAL A 157 -8.58 14.63 0.91
CA VAL A 157 -9.62 14.47 1.96
C VAL A 157 -9.08 14.11 3.34
N PHE A 158 -7.82 13.68 3.44
CA PHE A 158 -7.34 13.05 4.67
C PHE A 158 -6.31 13.92 5.37
N GLY A 159 -6.56 14.29 6.63
CA GLY A 159 -5.57 14.84 7.58
C GLY A 159 -4.36 13.94 7.86
N ILE A 160 -4.05 13.02 6.94
CA ILE A 160 -2.73 12.48 6.72
C ILE A 160 -1.96 13.65 6.09
N GLU A 161 -1.16 14.36 6.88
CA GLU A 161 -0.02 15.09 6.32
C GLU A 161 0.90 14.04 5.65
N MET A 162 0.55 13.57 4.45
CA MET A 162 1.57 13.26 3.47
C MET A 162 2.15 14.60 3.10
N LYS A 163 2.99 15.15 3.99
CA LYS A 163 3.93 16.21 3.62
C LYS A 163 4.66 15.63 2.42
N ALA A 164 4.28 16.06 1.22
CA ALA A 164 5.07 15.84 0.05
C ALA A 164 6.47 16.35 0.42
N LYS A 165 7.39 15.42 0.68
CA LYS A 165 8.76 15.82 1.00
C LYS A 165 9.28 16.41 -0.30
N LEU A 166 9.69 17.67 -0.23
CA LEU A 166 10.36 18.31 -1.36
C LEU A 166 11.74 17.68 -1.49
N CYS A 167 12.14 17.38 -2.71
CA CYS A 167 13.49 16.91 -3.02
C CYS A 167 14.48 17.92 -2.46
N ASN A 168 15.49 17.46 -1.72
CA ASN A 168 16.48 18.36 -1.15
C ASN A 168 17.23 19.16 -2.22
N GLU A 169 17.29 18.62 -3.44
CA GLU A 169 17.96 19.21 -4.60
C GLU A 169 17.02 20.02 -5.49
N CYS A 170 16.12 19.37 -6.25
CA CYS A 170 15.27 20.08 -7.22
C CYS A 170 14.06 20.79 -6.60
N LYS A 171 13.82 20.63 -5.30
CA LYS A 171 12.64 21.14 -4.57
C LYS A 171 11.29 20.69 -5.13
N GLN A 172 11.27 19.76 -6.07
CA GLN A 172 10.03 19.14 -6.54
C GLN A 172 9.48 18.20 -5.46
N PRO A 173 8.14 18.13 -5.30
CA PRO A 173 7.52 17.14 -4.43
C PRO A 173 7.87 15.73 -4.94
N PHE A 174 8.39 14.86 -4.07
CA PHE A 174 8.54 13.43 -4.38
C PHE A 174 7.85 12.58 -3.30
N LEU A 175 7.47 11.38 -3.73
CA LEU A 175 6.42 10.59 -3.10
C LEU A 175 7.02 9.49 -2.21
N ASN A 176 7.65 9.82 -1.08
CA ASN A 176 7.75 8.86 0.02
C ASN A 176 8.21 9.40 1.37
N VAL A 177 7.66 8.81 2.44
CA VAL A 177 8.07 9.00 3.83
C VAL A 177 9.03 7.89 4.29
N SER A 178 9.01 6.69 3.69
CA SER A 178 9.87 5.56 4.12
C SER A 178 11.00 5.16 3.16
N ASP A 179 10.96 5.56 1.88
CA ASP A 179 12.11 5.39 0.99
C ASP A 179 13.00 6.63 0.99
N TYR A 180 14.28 6.39 1.25
CA TYR A 180 15.37 7.35 1.28
C TYR A 180 15.41 8.26 0.04
N GLN A 181 14.61 9.33 0.04
CA GLN A 181 14.75 10.48 -0.86
C GLN A 181 14.92 10.13 -2.35
N TRP A 182 14.16 9.16 -2.88
CA TRP A 182 14.19 8.84 -4.31
C TRP A 182 13.44 9.91 -5.12
N CYS A 183 14.18 10.82 -5.73
CA CYS A 183 13.65 11.78 -6.69
C CYS A 183 13.99 11.29 -8.10
N GLN A 184 12.97 10.90 -8.87
CA GLN A 184 13.16 10.36 -10.22
C GLN A 184 13.94 11.32 -11.11
N GLU A 185 13.57 12.60 -11.15
CA GLU A 185 14.21 13.62 -11.97
C GLU A 185 15.71 13.76 -11.62
N CYS A 186 16.04 14.00 -10.34
CA CYS A 186 17.44 14.12 -9.92
C CYS A 186 18.24 12.82 -10.13
N ASN A 187 17.63 11.65 -9.93
CA ASN A 187 18.31 10.37 -10.14
C ASN A 187 18.54 10.10 -11.63
N THR A 188 17.62 10.49 -12.50
CA THR A 188 17.77 10.41 -13.96
C THR A 188 19.00 11.18 -14.40
N ASP A 189 19.15 12.42 -13.94
CA ASP A 189 20.31 13.26 -14.25
C ASP A 189 21.62 12.60 -13.76
N ARG A 190 21.61 12.02 -12.55
CA ARG A 190 22.79 11.32 -12.00
C ARG A 190 23.15 10.08 -12.80
N PHE A 191 22.17 9.27 -13.21
CA PHE A 191 22.44 8.10 -14.05
C PHE A 191 23.03 8.51 -15.39
N GLN A 192 22.54 9.59 -16.01
CA GLN A 192 23.12 10.13 -17.24
C GLN A 192 24.58 10.57 -17.05
N GLN A 193 24.91 11.20 -15.91
CA GLN A 193 26.28 11.61 -15.60
C GLN A 193 27.23 10.43 -15.32
N GLU A 194 26.70 9.32 -14.79
CA GLU A 194 27.48 8.16 -14.36
C GLU A 194 27.41 6.96 -15.33
N ILE A 195 26.91 7.16 -16.56
CA ILE A 195 26.63 6.06 -17.49
C ILE A 195 27.82 5.11 -17.72
N SER A 196 29.06 5.65 -17.72
CA SER A 196 30.28 4.88 -17.91
C SER A 196 30.58 3.88 -16.79
N LYS A 197 29.99 4.05 -15.59
CA LYS A 197 30.20 3.17 -14.44
C LYS A 197 29.45 1.85 -14.55
N TRP A 198 28.45 1.77 -15.42
CA TRP A 198 27.48 0.67 -15.47
C TRP A 198 27.60 -0.18 -16.73
N THR A 199 28.73 -0.05 -17.45
CA THR A 199 28.91 -0.67 -18.75
C THR A 199 29.34 -2.13 -18.63
N SER A 200 28.74 -2.96 -19.47
CA SER A 200 29.03 -4.38 -19.64
C SER A 200 30.01 -4.64 -20.79
N ASN A 201 30.36 -3.60 -21.55
CA ASN A 201 31.00 -3.67 -22.88
C ASN A 201 30.10 -4.31 -23.95
N ASN A 202 28.79 -4.38 -23.71
CA ASN A 202 27.80 -4.81 -24.68
C ASN A 202 26.76 -3.70 -24.87
N GLU A 203 26.79 -3.07 -26.05
CA GLU A 203 25.95 -1.90 -26.38
C GLU A 203 24.45 -2.16 -26.16
N PHE A 204 23.97 -3.37 -26.45
CA PHE A 204 22.56 -3.72 -26.28
C PHE A 204 22.18 -3.80 -24.80
N ILE A 205 22.99 -4.50 -23.98
CA ILE A 205 22.75 -4.61 -22.54
C ILE A 205 22.85 -3.23 -21.88
N ASP A 206 23.85 -2.45 -22.26
CA ASP A 206 24.09 -1.12 -21.70
C ASP A 206 22.93 -0.18 -22.01
N LYS A 207 22.39 -0.22 -23.24
CA LYS A 207 21.20 0.54 -23.62
C LYS A 207 19.95 0.10 -22.84
N PHE A 208 19.73 -1.19 -22.68
CA PHE A 208 18.59 -1.72 -21.91
C PHE A 208 18.64 -1.29 -20.44
N ILE A 209 19.82 -1.39 -19.81
CA ILE A 209 20.05 -0.90 -18.44
C ILE A 209 19.78 0.60 -18.34
N GLN A 210 20.29 1.39 -19.30
CA GLN A 210 20.07 2.83 -19.33
C GLN A 210 18.58 3.17 -19.45
N GLU A 211 17.84 2.52 -20.34
CA GLU A 211 16.40 2.74 -20.50
C GLU A 211 15.64 2.41 -19.21
N ALA A 212 15.99 1.33 -18.51
CA ALA A 212 15.39 1.01 -17.20
C ALA A 212 15.73 2.09 -16.15
N GLN A 213 16.99 2.51 -16.06
CA GLN A 213 17.43 3.56 -15.12
C GLN A 213 16.71 4.90 -15.31
N LEU A 214 16.52 5.32 -16.56
CA LEU A 214 15.84 6.59 -16.89
C LEU A 214 14.34 6.55 -16.58
N ASN A 215 13.72 5.36 -16.59
CA ASN A 215 12.30 5.18 -16.31
C ASN A 215 11.99 4.77 -14.87
N ALA A 216 13.02 4.45 -14.07
CA ALA A 216 12.87 3.96 -12.71
C ALA A 216 12.21 4.98 -11.78
N ARG A 217 11.04 4.62 -11.26
CA ARG A 217 10.25 5.45 -10.34
C ARG A 217 10.74 5.33 -8.89
N ASN A 218 11.51 4.30 -8.58
CA ASN A 218 12.07 4.00 -7.27
C ASN A 218 13.35 3.15 -7.40
N SER A 219 13.97 2.84 -6.26
CA SER A 219 15.24 2.10 -6.24
C SER A 219 15.17 0.62 -6.67
N TYR A 220 13.98 0.03 -6.71
CA TYR A 220 13.78 -1.39 -7.04
C TYR A 220 13.62 -1.64 -8.53
N GLU A 221 13.23 -0.62 -9.29
CA GLU A 221 13.06 -0.68 -10.75
C GLU A 221 14.39 -0.51 -11.51
N ILE A 222 15.49 -0.33 -10.78
CA ILE A 222 16.78 -0.02 -11.39
C ILE A 222 17.50 -1.30 -11.75
N LEU A 223 17.98 -1.34 -12.98
CA LEU A 223 18.91 -2.35 -13.43
C LEU A 223 20.34 -1.82 -13.36
N GLU A 224 21.27 -2.73 -13.06
CA GLU A 224 22.70 -2.47 -13.14
C GLU A 224 23.45 -3.71 -13.60
N TRP A 225 24.55 -3.47 -14.33
CA TRP A 225 25.47 -4.54 -14.70
C TRP A 225 26.32 -4.90 -13.48
N ILE A 226 26.29 -6.18 -13.10
CA ILE A 226 27.06 -6.70 -11.96
C ILE A 226 28.20 -7.57 -12.47
N PRO A 227 29.47 -7.13 -12.36
CA PRO A 227 30.60 -7.95 -12.70
C PRO A 227 30.67 -9.23 -11.85
N TYR A 228 31.01 -10.37 -12.47
CA TYR A 228 31.01 -11.67 -11.79
C TYR A 228 31.93 -11.70 -10.53
N ASN A 229 33.02 -10.93 -10.53
CA ASN A 229 33.92 -10.82 -9.38
C ASN A 229 33.32 -10.09 -8.16
N LYS A 230 32.13 -9.51 -8.28
CA LYS A 230 31.34 -8.93 -7.17
C LYS A 230 30.41 -9.95 -6.51
N LEU A 231 30.33 -11.16 -7.07
CA LEU A 231 29.50 -12.25 -6.56
C LEU A 231 30.39 -13.27 -5.83
N SER A 232 29.95 -13.70 -4.66
CA SER A 232 30.61 -14.71 -3.83
C SER A 232 29.59 -15.73 -3.31
N ASN A 233 30.07 -16.83 -2.72
CA ASN A 233 29.22 -17.89 -2.16
C ASN A 233 28.16 -18.41 -3.14
N ILE A 234 28.53 -18.52 -4.42
CA ILE A 234 27.61 -18.99 -5.46
C ILE A 234 27.31 -20.47 -5.23
N SER A 235 26.05 -20.80 -4.99
CA SER A 235 25.60 -22.16 -4.70
C SER A 235 24.30 -22.47 -5.43
N TYR A 236 24.13 -23.72 -5.83
CA TYR A 236 22.88 -24.19 -6.43
C TYR A 236 21.74 -24.05 -5.42
N TYR A 237 20.60 -23.52 -5.88
CA TYR A 237 19.40 -23.35 -5.06
C TYR A 237 18.25 -24.24 -5.54
N ASP A 238 17.89 -24.15 -6.83
CA ASP A 238 16.78 -24.91 -7.38
C ASP A 238 16.86 -25.06 -8.91
N LYS A 239 16.00 -25.90 -9.49
CA LYS A 239 15.82 -26.03 -10.94
C LYS A 239 14.74 -25.06 -11.39
N GLY A 240 15.12 -24.03 -12.14
CA GLY A 240 14.18 -23.11 -12.79
C GLY A 240 13.62 -23.68 -14.10
N GLY A 241 12.62 -22.98 -14.65
CA GLY A 241 11.93 -23.41 -15.88
C GLY A 241 12.89 -23.62 -17.07
N PHE A 242 13.73 -22.62 -17.37
CA PHE A 242 14.68 -22.66 -18.49
C PHE A 242 16.16 -22.68 -18.07
N SER A 243 16.46 -22.56 -16.78
CA SER A 243 17.84 -22.46 -16.25
C SER A 243 17.96 -22.99 -14.83
N GLU A 244 19.17 -23.35 -14.42
CA GLU A 244 19.48 -23.56 -13.01
C GLU A 244 19.41 -22.23 -12.24
N ILE A 245 18.81 -22.28 -11.06
CA ILE A 245 18.72 -21.15 -10.13
C ILE A 245 19.79 -21.33 -9.06
N HIS A 246 20.58 -20.28 -8.86
CA HIS A 246 21.64 -20.23 -7.85
C HIS A 246 21.38 -19.08 -6.88
N LYS A 247 21.94 -19.20 -5.68
CA LYS A 247 22.09 -18.10 -4.73
C LYS A 247 23.51 -17.59 -4.74
N ALA A 248 23.68 -16.29 -4.52
CA ALA A 248 24.99 -15.67 -4.35
C ALA A 248 24.90 -14.47 -3.41
N ILE A 249 26.05 -14.08 -2.86
CA ILE A 249 26.21 -12.82 -2.13
C ILE A 249 26.84 -11.78 -3.05
N TRP A 250 26.12 -10.69 -3.27
CA TRP A 250 26.61 -9.53 -4.00
C TRP A 250 27.24 -8.52 -3.03
N SER A 251 28.56 -8.35 -3.13
CA SER A 251 29.35 -7.58 -2.15
C SER A 251 28.97 -6.09 -2.10
N ASP A 252 28.76 -5.47 -3.26
CA ASP A 252 28.41 -4.05 -3.33
C ASP A 252 26.94 -3.86 -2.93
N GLY A 253 26.08 -4.78 -3.39
CA GLY A 253 24.65 -4.81 -3.10
C GLY A 253 23.84 -3.71 -3.81
N PRO A 254 22.50 -3.79 -3.78
CA PRO A 254 21.65 -2.88 -4.54
C PRO A 254 21.71 -1.47 -3.97
N ILE A 255 21.57 -0.49 -4.87
CA ILE A 255 21.34 0.90 -4.50
C ILE A 255 19.94 1.08 -3.91
N PHE A 256 19.79 1.93 -2.91
CA PHE A 256 18.48 2.24 -2.31
C PHE A 256 18.20 3.74 -2.14
N GLY A 257 19.15 4.59 -2.50
CA GLY A 257 18.99 6.04 -2.42
C GLY A 257 20.29 6.80 -2.60
N TRP A 258 20.19 8.11 -2.77
CA TRP A 258 21.35 9.00 -2.92
C TRP A 258 21.75 9.63 -1.59
N ASN A 259 23.05 9.65 -1.29
CA ASN A 259 23.59 10.39 -0.16
C ASN A 259 24.07 11.77 -0.62
N PHE A 260 23.34 12.81 -0.23
CA PHE A 260 23.67 14.19 -0.61
C PHE A 260 24.98 14.69 0.01
N ASP A 261 25.27 14.33 1.26
CA ASP A 261 26.48 14.78 1.96
C ASP A 261 27.74 14.15 1.36
N LYS A 262 27.67 12.86 1.02
CA LYS A 262 28.79 12.09 0.48
C LYS A 262 28.88 12.10 -1.04
N GLN A 263 27.86 12.61 -1.72
CA GLN A 263 27.70 12.57 -3.18
C GLN A 263 27.94 11.17 -3.76
N GLN A 264 27.26 10.17 -3.20
CA GLN A 264 27.37 8.79 -3.66
C GLN A 264 26.07 8.01 -3.43
N TRP A 265 25.90 6.92 -4.17
CA TRP A 265 24.80 5.98 -3.94
C TRP A 265 24.96 5.24 -2.60
N ASN A 266 23.89 5.20 -1.82
CA ASN A 266 23.78 4.30 -0.68
C ASN A 266 23.47 2.89 -1.18
N ARG A 267 24.22 1.91 -0.70
CA ARG A 267 24.06 0.50 -1.06
C ARG A 267 23.87 -0.38 0.16
N LYS A 268 23.09 -1.45 0.02
CA LYS A 268 22.95 -2.48 1.03
C LYS A 268 23.96 -3.61 0.76
N LYS A 269 25.15 -3.50 1.34
CA LYS A 269 26.25 -4.46 1.15
C LYS A 269 25.88 -5.89 1.52
N ASP A 270 26.62 -6.83 0.93
CA ASP A 270 26.52 -8.27 1.18
C ASP A 270 25.08 -8.80 1.01
N TYR A 271 24.43 -8.38 -0.07
CA TYR A 271 23.04 -8.70 -0.36
C TYR A 271 22.92 -10.08 -1.02
N GLU A 272 22.02 -10.93 -0.50
CA GLU A 272 21.72 -12.22 -1.14
C GLU A 272 20.90 -12.00 -2.42
N VAL A 273 21.40 -12.49 -3.54
CA VAL A 273 20.75 -12.40 -4.85
C VAL A 273 20.47 -13.79 -5.41
N ILE A 274 19.43 -13.87 -6.24
CA ILE A 274 19.09 -15.04 -7.03
C ILE A 274 19.68 -14.87 -8.43
N LEU A 275 20.43 -15.87 -8.89
CA LEU A 275 21.03 -15.91 -10.22
C LEU A 275 20.33 -16.96 -11.08
N LYS A 276 19.86 -16.57 -12.26
CA LYS A 276 19.43 -17.50 -13.32
C LYS A 276 20.57 -17.67 -14.32
N LYS A 277 21.16 -18.87 -14.41
CA LYS A 277 22.33 -19.09 -15.28
C LYS A 277 21.90 -19.39 -16.72
N LEU A 278 22.31 -18.55 -17.66
CA LEU A 278 22.09 -18.81 -19.08
C LEU A 278 23.14 -19.81 -19.59
N ASN A 279 22.68 -20.99 -20.03
CA ASN A 279 23.56 -22.06 -20.52
C ASN A 279 24.15 -21.79 -21.91
N ASN A 280 23.59 -20.86 -22.68
CA ASN A 280 24.12 -20.43 -23.97
C ASN A 280 23.63 -19.03 -24.33
N SER A 281 24.49 -18.16 -24.86
CA SER A 281 24.14 -16.77 -25.23
C SER A 281 23.12 -16.70 -26.37
N SER A 282 22.99 -17.77 -27.17
CA SER A 282 21.96 -17.92 -28.21
C SER A 282 20.54 -18.14 -27.68
N ASN A 283 20.36 -18.32 -26.36
CA ASN A 283 19.06 -18.51 -25.73
C ASN A 283 18.41 -17.19 -25.22
N LEU A 284 19.05 -16.03 -25.43
CA LEU A 284 18.43 -14.71 -25.25
C LEU A 284 17.40 -14.50 -26.37
N ASN A 285 16.20 -15.06 -26.20
CA ASN A 285 15.05 -14.82 -27.05
C ASN A 285 14.00 -13.99 -26.30
N ASN A 286 12.93 -13.56 -26.99
CA ASN A 286 11.88 -12.73 -26.40
C ASN A 286 11.28 -13.30 -25.11
N LYS A 287 11.26 -14.63 -24.91
CA LYS A 287 10.75 -15.24 -23.67
C LYS A 287 11.59 -14.90 -22.44
N PHE A 288 12.88 -14.58 -22.61
CA PHE A 288 13.72 -14.12 -21.50
C PHE A 288 13.35 -12.71 -21.06
N LEU A 289 12.99 -11.83 -22.01
CA LEU A 289 12.55 -10.47 -21.72
C LEU A 289 11.16 -10.43 -21.07
N ASP A 290 10.31 -11.42 -21.35
CA ASP A 290 9.00 -11.54 -20.69
C ASP A 290 9.10 -11.98 -19.21
N GLU A 291 10.29 -12.41 -18.74
CA GLU A 291 10.55 -12.87 -17.38
C GLU A 291 11.36 -11.89 -16.50
N VAL A 292 11.84 -10.77 -17.06
CA VAL A 292 12.66 -9.73 -16.40
C VAL A 292 11.87 -8.45 -16.27
#